data_AF-A0A8A0RLZ7-F1
#
_entry.id   AF-A0A8A0RLZ7-F1
#
_cell.length_a   1.000
_cell.length_b   1.000
_cell.length_c   1.000
_cell.angle_alpha   90.00
_cell.angle_beta   90.00
_cell.angle_gamma   90.00
#
_symmetry.space_group_name_H-M   'P 1'
#
loop_
_entity.id
_entity.type
_entity.pdbx_description
1 polymer ?
#
loop_
_entity_poly.entity_id
_entity_poly.type
_entity_poly.pdbx_seq_one_letter_code
_entity_poly.pdbx_strand_id
1 'polypeptide(L)'
;MLSKKPGKFELADGSTLFLDEVGELSLNVQAKLLRAIQEKAFERLGGTCTVKVDVRIIAATNKNLQKAVEEGKFRDDLYYRINVINLEVPPLRFRK
;
A
#
# COMPACT_ATOMS: atom_id res chain seq x y z
N MET A 1 20.47 -1.41 24.85
CA MET A 1 19.80 -0.69 23.74
C MET A 1 18.65 -1.54 23.25
N LEU A 2 17.41 -1.06 23.31
CA LEU A 2 16.27 -1.72 22.65
C LEU A 2 16.56 -1.74 21.14
N SER A 3 16.70 -2.92 20.56
CA SER A 3 16.87 -3.10 19.12
C SER A 3 15.60 -2.59 18.42
N LYS A 4 15.74 -1.58 17.56
CA LYS A 4 14.62 -1.06 16.79
C LYS A 4 14.22 -2.12 15.77
N LYS A 5 12.96 -2.56 15.81
CA LYS A 5 12.44 -3.57 14.88
C LYS A 5 12.17 -2.89 13.52
N PRO A 6 12.78 -3.35 12.42
CA PRO A 6 12.57 -2.77 11.10
C PRO A 6 11.11 -2.95 10.65
N GLY A 7 10.57 -1.93 9.97
CA GLY A 7 9.24 -1.97 9.38
C GLY A 7 9.17 -2.85 8.13
N LYS A 8 7.95 -3.13 7.64
CA LYS A 8 7.77 -3.97 6.44
C LYS A 8 8.34 -3.36 5.15
N PHE A 9 8.31 -2.04 5.00
CA PHE A 9 8.96 -1.35 3.88
C PHE A 9 10.47 -1.50 3.90
N GLU A 10 11.11 -1.38 5.06
CA GLU A 10 12.56 -1.61 5.23
C GLU A 10 12.93 -3.06 4.93
N LEU A 11 12.13 -4.02 5.39
CA LEU A 11 12.36 -5.44 5.12
C LEU A 11 12.19 -5.81 3.64
N ALA A 12 11.43 -5.01 2.88
CA ALA A 12 11.17 -5.24 1.47
C ALA A 12 12.08 -4.42 0.55
N ASP A 13 13.05 -3.67 1.08
CA ASP A 13 13.98 -2.87 0.29
C ASP A 13 14.73 -3.72 -0.75
N GLY A 14 14.75 -3.27 -2.01
CA GLY A 14 15.27 -4.01 -3.15
C GLY A 14 14.38 -5.18 -3.63
N SER A 15 13.14 -5.30 -3.14
CA SER A 15 12.24 -6.43 -3.44
C SER A 15 10.78 -5.99 -3.68
N THR A 16 9.81 -6.87 -3.40
CA THR A 16 8.38 -6.61 -3.60
C THR A 16 7.62 -6.67 -2.27
N LEU A 17 6.78 -5.68 -2.02
CA LEU A 17 5.83 -5.65 -0.91
C LEU A 17 4.42 -5.95 -1.41
N PHE A 18 3.84 -7.04 -0.91
CA PHE A 18 2.45 -7.39 -1.14
C PHE A 18 1.56 -6.79 -0.04
N LEU A 19 0.54 -6.06 -0.44
CA LEU A 19 -0.45 -5.44 0.44
C LEU A 19 -1.81 -6.10 0.20
N ASP A 20 -2.20 -6.98 1.09
CA ASP A 20 -3.53 -7.57 1.07
C ASP A 20 -4.57 -6.63 1.68
N GLU A 21 -5.81 -6.74 1.23
CA GLU A 21 -6.96 -5.95 1.68
C GLU A 21 -6.69 -4.44 1.78
N VAL A 22 -6.06 -3.85 0.75
CA VAL A 22 -5.69 -2.42 0.76
C VAL A 22 -6.90 -1.48 0.98
N GLY A 23 -8.11 -1.94 0.62
CA GLY A 23 -9.36 -1.23 0.87
C GLY A 23 -9.83 -1.18 2.34
N GLU A 24 -9.13 -1.84 3.26
CA GLU A 24 -9.37 -1.77 4.71
C GLU A 24 -8.47 -0.76 5.42
N LEU A 25 -7.47 -0.19 4.72
CA LEU A 25 -6.58 0.79 5.32
C LEU A 25 -7.35 2.03 5.76
N SER A 26 -7.07 2.55 6.96
CA SER A 26 -7.59 3.85 7.38
C SER A 26 -7.01 4.98 6.51
N LEU A 27 -7.75 6.09 6.35
CA LEU A 27 -7.33 7.23 5.52
C LEU A 27 -5.93 7.78 5.89
N ASN A 28 -5.57 7.74 7.18
CA ASN A 28 -4.25 8.14 7.64
C ASN A 28 -3.15 7.18 7.15
N VAL A 29 -3.40 5.87 7.18
CA VAL A 29 -2.45 4.88 6.66
C VAL A 29 -2.36 4.98 5.13
N GLN A 30 -3.47 5.23 4.44
CA GLN A 30 -3.48 5.49 3.01
C GLN A 30 -2.60 6.70 2.62
N ALA A 31 -2.67 7.80 3.38
CA ALA A 31 -1.82 8.96 3.15
C ALA A 31 -0.31 8.64 3.33
N LYS A 32 0.03 7.86 4.36
CA LYS A 32 1.41 7.41 4.59
C LYS A 32 1.91 6.47 3.50
N LEU A 33 1.04 5.56 3.04
CA LEU A 33 1.34 4.66 1.93
C LEU A 33 1.58 5.44 0.63
N LEU A 34 0.72 6.41 0.32
CA LEU A 34 0.91 7.27 -0.84
C LEU A 34 2.26 7.99 -0.80
N ARG A 35 2.61 8.59 0.35
CA ARG A 35 3.91 9.25 0.54
C ARG A 35 5.07 8.29 0.32
N ALA A 36 4.99 7.07 0.87
CA ALA A 36 6.01 6.03 0.66
C ALA A 36 6.18 5.65 -0.82
N ILE A 37 5.08 5.56 -1.58
CA ILE A 37 5.11 5.23 -3.01
C ILE A 37 5.63 6.40 -3.86
N GLN A 38 5.30 7.64 -3.50
CA GLN A 38 5.69 8.83 -4.26
C GLN A 38 7.14 9.23 -3.99
N GLU A 39 7.53 9.31 -2.71
CA GLU A 39 8.85 9.79 -2.28
C GLU A 39 9.90 8.68 -2.30
N LYS A 40 9.50 7.41 -2.48
CA LYS A 40 10.36 6.24 -2.26
C LYS A 40 11.05 6.29 -0.89
N ALA A 41 10.35 6.84 0.09
CA ALA A 41 10.87 7.07 1.43
C ALA A 41 9.74 7.18 2.45
N PHE A 42 10.04 6.86 3.70
CA PHE A 42 9.07 6.99 4.79
C PHE A 42 9.74 7.33 6.12
N GLU A 43 8.95 7.80 7.07
CA GLU A 43 9.40 8.07 8.44
C GLU A 43 9.01 6.91 9.35
N ARG A 44 9.94 6.47 10.20
CA ARG A 44 9.65 5.47 11.23
C ARG A 44 8.64 6.03 12.24
N LEU A 45 7.81 5.16 12.82
CA LEU A 45 6.87 5.58 13.86
C LEU A 45 7.62 6.23 15.04
N GLY A 46 7.25 7.47 15.36
CA GLY A 46 7.86 8.24 16.45
C GLY A 46 9.28 8.74 16.17
N GLY A 47 9.78 8.62 14.94
CA GLY A 47 11.08 9.13 14.53
C GLY A 47 10.96 10.18 13.42
N THR A 48 11.92 11.09 13.36
CA THR A 48 12.06 12.10 12.27
C THR A 48 13.01 11.63 11.16
N CYS A 49 13.59 10.45 11.30
CA CYS A 49 14.52 9.90 10.32
C CYS A 49 13.74 9.38 9.10
N THR A 50 13.99 10.01 7.95
CA THR A 50 13.52 9.56 6.65
C THR A 50 14.37 8.40 6.16
N VAL A 51 13.73 7.28 5.83
CA VAL A 51 14.38 6.07 5.30
C VAL A 51 13.98 5.95 3.82
N LYS A 52 14.97 5.98 2.92
CA LYS A 52 14.75 5.69 1.49
C LYS A 52 14.65 4.19 1.28
N VAL A 53 13.76 3.78 0.38
CA VAL A 53 13.53 2.38 0.01
C VAL A 53 13.22 2.27 -1.48
N ASP A 54 13.66 1.20 -2.11
CA ASP A 54 13.27 0.85 -3.48
C ASP A 54 12.45 -0.44 -3.46
N VAL A 55 11.12 -0.30 -3.54
CA VAL A 55 10.19 -1.42 -3.35
C VAL A 55 9.16 -1.43 -4.47
N ARG A 56 8.96 -2.61 -5.08
CA ARG A 56 7.82 -2.86 -5.96
C ARG A 56 6.57 -3.12 -5.12
N ILE A 57 5.46 -2.44 -5.41
CA ILE A 57 4.20 -2.67 -4.70
C ILE A 57 3.28 -3.56 -5.53
N ILE A 58 2.67 -4.55 -4.89
CA ILE A 58 1.52 -5.29 -5.41
C ILE A 58 0.42 -5.17 -4.35
N ALA A 59 -0.76 -4.71 -4.75
CA ALA A 59 -1.91 -4.58 -3.86
C ALA A 59 -3.03 -5.52 -4.29
N ALA A 60 -3.75 -6.06 -3.31
CA ALA A 60 -4.94 -6.86 -3.50
C ALA A 60 -6.06 -6.33 -2.60
N THR A 61 -7.31 -6.56 -3.02
CA THR A 61 -8.50 -6.19 -2.24
C THR A 61 -9.71 -6.93 -2.79
N ASN A 62 -10.62 -7.27 -1.90
CA ASN A 62 -11.95 -7.80 -2.23
C ASN A 62 -13.02 -6.68 -2.36
N LYS A 63 -12.67 -5.44 -2.02
CA LYS A 63 -13.56 -4.28 -2.14
C LYS A 63 -13.49 -3.63 -3.51
N ASN A 64 -14.61 -3.06 -3.94
CA ASN A 64 -14.62 -2.13 -5.06
C ASN A 64 -14.02 -0.79 -4.63
N LEU A 65 -12.77 -0.52 -5.06
CA LEU A 65 -12.06 0.71 -4.69
C LEU A 65 -12.68 1.96 -5.30
N GLN A 66 -13.23 1.88 -6.52
CA GLN A 66 -13.88 3.03 -7.16
C GLN A 66 -15.07 3.51 -6.34
N LYS A 67 -15.93 2.58 -5.89
CA LYS A 67 -17.03 2.89 -4.97
C LYS A 67 -16.51 3.41 -3.62
N ALA A 68 -15.41 2.85 -3.11
CA ALA A 68 -14.82 3.33 -1.87
C ALA A 68 -14.27 4.77 -1.97
N VAL A 69 -13.80 5.18 -3.16
CA VAL A 69 -13.41 6.57 -3.45
C VAL A 69 -14.64 7.48 -3.45
N GLU A 70 -15.73 7.08 -4.14
CA GLU A 70 -17.00 7.83 -4.15
C GLU A 70 -17.58 8.01 -2.75
N GLU A 71 -17.45 7.01 -1.87
CA GLU A 71 -17.88 7.05 -0.47
C GLU A 71 -16.90 7.79 0.47
N GLY A 72 -15.78 8.30 -0.04
CA GLY A 72 -14.74 8.99 0.76
C GLY A 72 -13.98 8.07 1.73
N LYS A 73 -14.08 6.75 1.56
CA LYS A 73 -13.39 5.74 2.37
C LYS A 73 -12.00 5.37 1.83
N PHE A 74 -11.75 5.71 0.57
CA PHE A 74 -10.47 5.51 -0.08
C PHE A 74 -10.03 6.80 -0.77
N ARG A 75 -8.75 7.15 -0.68
CA ARG A 75 -8.24 8.37 -1.30
C ARG A 75 -8.10 8.19 -2.81
N ASP A 76 -8.61 9.16 -3.55
CA ASP A 76 -8.56 9.21 -5.00
C ASP A 76 -7.12 9.20 -5.54
N ASP A 77 -6.23 9.97 -4.91
CA ASP A 77 -4.81 10.04 -5.27
C ASP A 77 -4.06 8.71 -5.12
N LEU A 78 -4.34 7.97 -4.05
CA LEU A 78 -3.81 6.63 -3.84
C LEU A 78 -4.38 5.65 -4.86
N TYR A 79 -5.68 5.72 -5.15
CA TYR A 79 -6.34 4.85 -6.12
C TYR A 79 -5.67 4.96 -7.49
N TYR A 80 -5.53 6.17 -8.03
CA TYR A 80 -4.84 6.36 -9.31
C TYR A 80 -3.37 5.94 -9.28
N ARG A 81 -2.70 6.04 -8.12
CA ARG A 81 -1.30 5.66 -8.00
C ARG A 81 -1.07 4.14 -8.04
N ILE A 82 -1.99 3.35 -7.48
CA ILE A 82 -1.85 1.89 -7.43
C ILE A 82 -2.59 1.19 -8.59
N ASN A 83 -3.62 1.82 -9.16
CA ASN A 83 -4.44 1.26 -10.23
C ASN A 83 -3.86 1.47 -11.64
N VAL A 84 -2.53 1.43 -11.77
CA VAL A 84 -1.85 1.56 -13.08
C VAL A 84 -1.98 0.27 -13.90
N ILE A 85 -1.82 -0.87 -13.23
CA ILE A 85 -2.04 -2.21 -13.80
C ILE A 85 -3.04 -2.91 -12.91
N ASN A 86 -4.24 -3.14 -13.43
CA ASN A 86 -5.30 -3.85 -12.73
C ASN A 86 -5.45 -5.27 -13.29
N LEU A 87 -5.52 -6.26 -12.40
CA LEU A 87 -5.73 -7.65 -12.75
C LEU A 87 -6.94 -8.19 -12.00
N GLU A 88 -8.03 -8.42 -12.73
CA GLU A 88 -9.21 -9.06 -12.17
C GLU A 88 -9.00 -10.57 -12.08
N VAL A 89 -9.12 -11.08 -10.86
CA VAL A 89 -8.90 -12.50 -10.53
C VAL A 89 -10.26 -13.20 -10.51
N PRO A 90 -10.62 -14.03 -11.51
CA PRO A 90 -11.94 -14.65 -11.54
C PRO A 90 -12.09 -15.64 -10.38
N PRO A 91 -13.26 -15.72 -9.72
CA PRO A 91 -13.50 -16.67 -8.63
C PRO A 91 -13.42 -18.10 -9.15
N LEU A 92 -13.15 -19.05 -8.24
CA LEU A 92 -12.90 -20.46 -8.58
C LEU A 92 -14.02 -21.10 -9.40
N ARG A 93 -15.28 -20.70 -9.18
CA ARG A 93 -16.45 -21.17 -9.95
C ARG A 93 -16.37 -20.90 -11.47
N PHE A 94 -15.47 -20.02 -11.92
CA PHE A 94 -15.24 -19.72 -13.34
C PHE A 94 -13.92 -20.28 -13.87
N ARG A 95 -13.18 -21.08 -13.07
CA ARG A 95 -11.93 -21.74 -13.47
C ARG A 95 -12.19 -23.24 -13.62
N LYS A 96 -12.63 -23.67 -14.82
CA LYS A 96 -12.70 -25.09 -15.16
C LYS A 96 -11.33 -25.66 -15.44
#